data_AF-A0A354KJG5-F1
#
_entry.id   AF-A0A354KJG5-F1
#
_cell.length_a   1.000
_cell.length_b   1.000
_cell.length_c   1.000
_cell.angle_alpha   90.00
_cell.angle_beta   90.00
_cell.angle_gamma   90.00
#
_symmetry.space_group_name_H-M   'P 1'
#
loop_
_entity.id
_entity.type
_entity.pdbx_description
1 polymer ?
#
loop_
_entity_poly.entity_id
_entity_poly.type
_entity_poly.pdbx_seq_one_letter_code
_entity_poly.pdbx_strand_id
1 'polypeptide(L)'
;MNKRYFFYFILIITLFASCGLIHNLPDSASPNTGVDPNLWYSFVDQNGNFYPDNWKKSYGIPSNKAARDPYSLMKIATDRGDREQLLAFERGNMLRLSKRIAPKKRVFILVHGFNADEESVVKQYKYIADHIVTNPKTDEIIRFYWDGLRSTSPFRSAKNWFSAASFSQMAGEFGLRRILNNMADKDVFIISHSRGASVVMSAISNPEYNSSFSAQAKDIHKVDIERAKPLLENKNRITCIMLAPAIGLSEFQYTDTTTNTKKFVELSSQVKKIHITINGTDKMLKKFFGFLSNKLNPTDLGYKEESFNALKKNYTIFSMTDFTGMSSHDFSRYIRDPKFKQMLREESIQVQ
;
A
#
# COMPACT_ATOMS: atom_id res chain seq x y z
N MET A 1 39.89 -13.97 27.08
CA MET A 1 38.42 -13.86 26.94
C MET A 1 37.87 -15.20 26.48
N ASN A 2 36.95 -15.81 27.21
CA ASN A 2 36.45 -17.16 26.91
C ASN A 2 35.68 -17.15 25.57
N LYS A 3 36.00 -18.07 24.65
CA LYS A 3 35.50 -18.10 23.25
C LYS A 3 33.97 -18.05 23.16
N ARG A 4 33.27 -18.60 24.16
CA ARG A 4 31.80 -18.50 24.29
C ARG A 4 31.33 -17.04 24.47
N TYR A 5 31.99 -16.28 25.33
CA TYR A 5 31.63 -14.88 25.59
C TYR A 5 31.99 -13.97 24.42
N PHE A 6 33.08 -14.25 23.70
CA PHE A 6 33.41 -13.53 22.46
C PHE A 6 32.36 -13.78 21.36
N PHE A 7 31.85 -15.01 21.24
CA PHE A 7 30.77 -15.33 20.31
C PHE A 7 29.46 -14.60 20.67
N TYR A 8 29.06 -14.59 21.94
CA TYR A 8 27.90 -13.81 22.40
C TYR A 8 28.10 -12.31 22.21
N PHE A 9 29.31 -11.80 22.42
CA PHE A 9 29.63 -10.40 22.24
C PHE A 9 29.58 -9.99 20.75
N ILE A 10 30.07 -10.85 19.83
CA ILE A 10 29.92 -10.65 18.38
C ILE A 10 28.45 -10.75 17.96
N LEU A 11 27.67 -11.68 18.53
CA LEU A 11 26.24 -11.82 18.23
C LEU A 11 25.44 -10.58 18.69
N ILE A 12 25.78 -10.04 19.86
CA ILE A 12 25.22 -8.79 20.39
C ILE A 12 25.66 -7.59 19.54
N ILE A 13 26.93 -7.48 19.17
CA ILE A 13 27.42 -6.38 18.32
C ILE A 13 26.80 -6.44 16.92
N THR A 14 26.65 -7.61 16.31
CA THR A 14 25.98 -7.77 15.00
C THR A 14 24.48 -7.46 15.07
N LEU A 15 23.84 -7.73 16.22
CA LEU A 15 22.50 -7.25 16.53
C LEU A 15 22.43 -5.72 16.66
N PHE A 16 23.52 -5.01 16.98
CA PHE A 16 23.53 -3.54 17.16
C PHE A 16 24.20 -2.74 16.02
N ALA A 17 25.02 -3.36 15.18
CA ALA A 17 25.84 -2.69 14.16
C ALA A 17 25.32 -2.78 12.70
N SER A 18 24.22 -3.50 12.43
CA SER A 18 23.65 -3.55 11.07
C SER A 18 22.57 -2.47 10.82
N CYS A 19 22.77 -1.68 9.75
CA CYS A 19 21.82 -0.68 9.25
C CYS A 19 20.60 -1.40 8.64
N GLY A 20 19.46 -1.40 9.33
CA GLY A 20 18.43 -2.43 9.17
C GLY A 20 17.16 -2.08 8.37
N LEU A 21 16.95 -0.82 7.96
CA LEU A 21 15.82 -0.42 7.12
C LEU A 21 16.19 0.77 6.24
N ILE A 22 15.80 0.70 4.98
CA ILE A 22 16.05 1.73 3.97
C ILE A 22 14.70 2.17 3.40
N HIS A 23 14.54 3.45 3.11
CA HIS A 23 13.35 3.97 2.45
C HIS A 23 13.24 3.45 1.01
N ASN A 24 12.01 3.21 0.55
CA ASN A 24 11.75 3.03 -0.88
C ASN A 24 11.56 4.42 -1.50
N LEU A 25 12.53 4.84 -2.29
CA LEU A 25 12.63 6.20 -2.83
C LEU A 25 12.60 6.14 -4.35
N PRO A 26 11.98 7.13 -5.02
CA PRO A 26 12.03 7.18 -6.47
C PRO A 26 13.44 7.43 -6.99
N ASP A 27 13.88 6.66 -7.99
CA ASP A 27 15.14 6.94 -8.68
C ASP A 27 15.07 8.21 -9.53
N SER A 28 13.92 8.42 -10.17
CA SER A 28 13.65 9.56 -11.07
C SER A 28 13.64 10.91 -10.35
N ALA A 29 14.10 11.95 -11.05
CA ALA A 29 13.93 13.34 -10.62
C ALA A 29 12.46 13.79 -10.73
N SER A 30 11.68 13.20 -11.65
CA SER A 30 10.26 13.49 -11.86
C SER A 30 9.43 12.22 -11.68
N PRO A 31 9.16 11.80 -10.44
CA PRO A 31 8.59 10.49 -10.16
C PRO A 31 7.07 10.42 -10.35
N ASN A 32 6.41 11.57 -10.36
CA ASN A 32 4.97 11.70 -10.56
C ASN A 32 4.69 12.24 -11.96
N THR A 33 4.65 11.37 -12.96
CA THR A 33 4.62 11.75 -14.37
C THR A 33 3.85 10.76 -15.25
N GLY A 34 3.34 11.26 -16.38
CA GLY A 34 2.69 10.46 -17.42
C GLY A 34 3.69 10.04 -18.50
N VAL A 35 3.56 8.80 -18.95
CA VAL A 35 4.32 8.24 -20.08
C VAL A 35 3.32 7.72 -21.10
N ASP A 36 3.51 8.12 -22.35
CA ASP A 36 2.64 7.69 -23.44
C ASP A 36 2.86 6.21 -23.79
N PRO A 37 1.82 5.50 -24.24
CA PRO A 37 0.51 6.05 -24.59
C PRO A 37 -0.53 6.07 -23.45
N ASN A 38 -0.32 5.35 -22.34
CA ASN A 38 -1.34 5.18 -21.29
C ASN A 38 -0.78 4.72 -19.92
N LEU A 39 0.36 5.26 -19.50
CA LEU A 39 0.96 4.98 -18.20
C LEU A 39 1.11 6.25 -17.34
N TRP A 40 0.85 6.14 -16.04
CA TRP A 40 1.14 7.17 -15.05
C TRP A 40 1.90 6.58 -13.87
N TYR A 41 3.00 7.22 -13.49
CA TYR A 41 3.76 6.90 -12.28
C TYR A 41 3.29 7.78 -11.14
N SER A 42 3.04 7.16 -9.98
CA SER A 42 2.64 7.86 -8.77
C SER A 42 3.50 7.41 -7.60
N PHE A 43 4.37 8.28 -7.09
CA PHE A 43 5.22 8.00 -5.93
C PHE A 43 4.85 8.90 -4.75
N VAL A 44 4.61 8.26 -3.61
CA VAL A 44 4.34 8.94 -2.35
C VAL A 44 5.31 8.52 -1.24
N ASP A 45 5.54 9.42 -0.28
CA ASP A 45 6.33 9.15 0.91
C ASP A 45 5.54 8.30 1.95
N GLN A 46 6.10 8.14 3.15
CA GLN A 46 5.51 7.37 4.25
C GLN A 46 4.15 7.90 4.71
N ASN A 47 3.84 9.16 4.40
CA ASN A 47 2.61 9.84 4.83
C ASN A 47 1.63 10.05 3.68
N GLY A 48 1.92 9.51 2.49
CA GLY A 48 1.08 9.67 1.31
C GLY A 48 1.29 11.00 0.56
N ASN A 49 2.32 11.78 0.89
CA ASN A 49 2.65 13.00 0.15
C ASN A 49 3.39 12.69 -1.15
N PHE A 50 3.02 13.36 -2.25
CA PHE A 50 3.61 13.09 -3.56
C PHE A 50 4.99 13.73 -3.70
N TYR A 51 5.98 12.96 -4.14
CA TYR A 51 7.32 13.47 -4.43
C TYR A 51 7.31 14.52 -5.56
N PRO A 52 7.80 15.74 -5.32
CA PRO A 52 7.89 16.77 -6.36
C PRO A 52 9.01 16.53 -7.37
N ASP A 53 8.99 17.29 -8.46
CA ASP A 53 10.10 17.31 -9.39
C ASP A 53 11.38 17.80 -8.69
N ASN A 54 12.51 17.17 -9.00
CA ASN A 54 13.81 17.38 -8.38
C ASN A 54 13.82 17.20 -6.85
N TRP A 55 12.97 16.30 -6.32
CA TRP A 55 12.80 16.10 -4.88
C TRP A 55 14.13 15.85 -4.12
N LYS A 56 15.11 15.13 -4.69
CA LYS A 56 16.41 14.88 -4.03
C LYS A 56 17.12 16.18 -3.65
N LYS A 57 17.04 17.20 -4.51
CA LYS A 57 17.62 18.53 -4.28
C LYS A 57 16.83 19.29 -3.21
N SER A 58 15.50 19.29 -3.32
CA SER A 58 14.64 20.12 -2.48
C SER A 58 14.31 19.50 -1.11
N TYR A 59 14.41 18.18 -0.95
CA TYR A 59 14.01 17.44 0.25
C TYR A 59 15.10 16.51 0.80
N GLY A 60 16.24 16.39 0.10
CA GLY A 60 17.35 15.54 0.51
C GLY A 60 17.05 14.04 0.39
N ILE A 61 18.07 13.22 0.62
CA ILE A 61 17.95 11.75 0.64
C ILE A 61 17.93 11.33 2.12
N PRO A 62 16.91 10.58 2.58
CA PRO A 62 16.88 10.12 3.97
C PRO A 62 18.03 9.18 4.30
N SER A 63 18.33 9.06 5.59
CA SER A 63 19.35 8.13 6.07
C SER A 63 18.97 6.68 5.75
N ASN A 64 19.96 5.79 5.69
CA ASN A 64 19.74 4.35 5.57
C ASN A 64 19.31 3.70 6.91
N LYS A 65 18.76 4.49 7.84
CA LYS A 65 18.27 4.09 9.16
C LYS A 65 16.80 4.50 9.31
N ALA A 66 15.96 4.09 8.36
CA ALA A 66 14.54 4.47 8.31
C ALA A 66 13.73 4.14 9.58
N ALA A 67 14.23 3.21 10.42
CA ALA A 67 13.62 2.89 11.71
C ALA A 67 13.83 3.98 12.79
N ARG A 68 14.84 4.83 12.64
CA ARG A 68 15.21 5.88 13.58
C ARG A 68 14.85 7.27 13.06
N ASP A 69 14.97 7.45 11.75
CA ASP A 69 14.77 8.73 11.08
C ASP A 69 13.62 8.59 10.07
N PRO A 70 12.35 8.73 10.50
CA PRO A 70 11.24 8.69 9.55
C PRO A 70 11.33 9.88 8.59
N TYR A 71 10.99 9.65 7.32
CA TYR A 71 11.13 10.62 6.25
C TYR A 71 9.76 11.12 5.81
N SER A 72 9.56 12.43 5.93
CA SER A 72 8.29 13.09 5.67
C SER A 72 8.52 14.36 4.86
N LEU A 73 8.00 14.38 3.63
CA LEU A 73 8.05 15.55 2.77
C LEU A 73 7.31 16.72 3.41
N MET A 74 6.15 16.48 4.03
CA MET A 74 5.36 17.51 4.70
C MET A 74 6.10 18.13 5.88
N LYS A 75 6.75 17.30 6.71
CA LYS A 75 7.60 17.79 7.80
C LYS A 75 8.73 18.67 7.26
N ILE A 76 9.49 18.17 6.29
CA ILE A 76 10.65 18.88 5.72
C ILE A 76 10.21 20.20 5.10
N ALA A 77 9.12 20.22 4.33
CA ALA A 77 8.58 21.45 3.76
C ALA A 77 8.13 22.43 4.85
N THR A 78 7.46 21.96 5.90
CA THR A 78 6.99 22.81 6.99
C THR A 78 8.15 23.44 7.74
N ASP A 79 9.16 22.64 8.11
CA ASP A 79 10.33 23.12 8.85
C ASP A 79 11.17 24.13 8.04
N ARG A 80 11.11 24.08 6.69
CA ARG A 80 11.79 25.01 5.78
C ARG A 80 10.96 26.23 5.37
N GLY A 81 9.67 26.27 5.69
CA GLY A 81 8.75 27.31 5.21
C GLY A 81 8.22 27.09 3.79
N ASP A 82 8.47 25.93 3.18
CA ASP A 82 8.10 25.57 1.80
C ASP A 82 6.78 24.78 1.70
N ARG A 83 6.01 24.69 2.80
CA ARG A 83 4.75 23.91 2.86
C ARG A 83 3.80 24.20 1.70
N GLU A 84 3.56 25.48 1.39
CA GLU A 84 2.64 25.85 0.30
C GLU A 84 3.18 25.47 -1.09
N GLN A 85 4.51 25.41 -1.27
CA GLN A 85 5.09 24.95 -2.52
C GLN A 85 4.82 23.45 -2.73
N LEU A 86 4.98 22.63 -1.67
CA LEU A 86 4.64 21.21 -1.71
C LEU A 86 3.15 21.01 -2.04
N LEU A 87 2.27 21.74 -1.34
CA LEU A 87 0.82 21.64 -1.57
C LEU A 87 0.42 22.15 -2.97
N ALA A 88 1.06 23.19 -3.48
CA ALA A 88 0.85 23.69 -4.83
C ALA A 88 1.27 22.64 -5.87
N PHE A 89 2.41 21.98 -5.66
CA PHE A 89 2.84 20.84 -6.48
C PHE A 89 1.79 19.72 -6.45
N GLU A 90 1.33 19.28 -5.28
CA GLU A 90 0.33 18.21 -5.16
C GLU A 90 -0.97 18.56 -5.92
N ARG A 91 -1.47 19.79 -5.78
CA ARG A 91 -2.64 20.28 -6.53
C ARG A 91 -2.39 20.27 -8.04
N GLY A 92 -1.24 20.78 -8.48
CA GLY A 92 -0.86 20.77 -9.89
C GLY A 92 -0.72 19.36 -10.45
N ASN A 93 -0.13 18.44 -9.69
CA ASN A 93 0.05 17.04 -10.06
C ASN A 93 -1.31 16.34 -10.22
N MET A 94 -2.24 16.54 -9.28
CA MET A 94 -3.60 15.98 -9.37
C MET A 94 -4.38 16.57 -10.55
N LEU A 95 -4.22 17.86 -10.86
CA LEU A 95 -4.84 18.46 -12.04
C LEU A 95 -4.29 17.86 -13.35
N ARG A 96 -2.98 17.62 -13.46
CA ARG A 96 -2.38 16.94 -14.63
C ARG A 96 -2.92 15.52 -14.78
N LEU A 97 -2.96 14.75 -13.69
CA LEU A 97 -3.50 13.40 -13.69
C LEU A 97 -4.97 13.40 -14.11
N SER A 98 -5.80 14.27 -13.51
CA SER A 98 -7.23 14.39 -13.81
C SER A 98 -7.48 14.69 -15.30
N LYS A 99 -6.73 15.64 -15.88
CA LYS A 99 -6.79 15.93 -17.33
C LYS A 99 -6.43 14.73 -18.19
N ARG A 100 -5.41 13.95 -17.80
CA ARG A 100 -4.97 12.77 -18.54
C ARG A 100 -5.98 11.63 -18.50
N ILE A 101 -6.62 11.41 -17.35
CA ILE A 101 -7.59 10.32 -17.16
C ILE A 101 -9.01 10.69 -17.58
N ALA A 102 -9.32 11.98 -17.76
CA ALA A 102 -10.63 12.45 -18.19
C ALA A 102 -11.19 11.69 -19.42
N PRO A 103 -10.44 11.51 -20.53
CA PRO A 103 -10.94 10.79 -21.71
C PRO A 103 -10.99 9.27 -21.55
N LYS A 104 -10.46 8.72 -20.45
CA LYS A 104 -10.37 7.28 -20.21
C LYS A 104 -11.68 6.76 -19.64
N LYS A 105 -11.99 5.49 -19.90
CA LYS A 105 -13.12 4.75 -19.34
C LYS A 105 -12.66 3.83 -18.22
N ARG A 106 -11.54 3.13 -18.41
CA ARG A 106 -10.98 2.18 -17.44
C ARG A 106 -9.65 2.68 -16.88
N VAL A 107 -9.43 2.48 -15.59
CA VAL A 107 -8.16 2.83 -14.92
C VAL A 107 -7.69 1.62 -14.12
N PHE A 108 -6.51 1.11 -14.45
CA PHE A 108 -5.87 0.02 -13.72
C PHE A 108 -4.83 0.60 -12.77
N ILE A 109 -4.98 0.41 -11.47
CA ILE A 109 -4.05 0.89 -10.45
C ILE A 109 -3.31 -0.30 -9.86
N LEU A 110 -1.98 -0.28 -9.93
CA LEU A 110 -1.11 -1.33 -9.40
C LEU A 110 -0.46 -0.87 -8.11
N VAL A 111 -0.56 -1.67 -7.04
CA VAL A 111 -0.11 -1.32 -5.69
C VAL A 111 0.76 -2.44 -5.10
N HIS A 112 2.02 -2.14 -4.77
CA HIS A 112 2.98 -3.12 -4.26
C HIS A 112 2.87 -3.31 -2.75
N GLY A 113 3.52 -4.36 -2.25
CA GLY A 113 3.59 -4.67 -0.82
C GLY A 113 4.77 -4.03 -0.09
N PHE A 114 4.93 -4.41 1.18
CA PHE A 114 6.11 -4.10 2.01
C PHE A 114 7.38 -4.76 1.44
N ASN A 115 8.55 -4.17 1.72
CA ASN A 115 9.86 -4.76 1.42
C ASN A 115 10.09 -5.12 -0.06
N ALA A 116 9.70 -4.21 -0.95
CA ALA A 116 9.99 -4.29 -2.37
C ALA A 116 10.78 -3.06 -2.80
N ASP A 117 11.87 -3.26 -3.51
CA ASP A 117 12.61 -2.18 -4.19
C ASP A 117 11.94 -1.80 -5.53
N GLU A 118 12.21 -0.58 -6.00
CA GLU A 118 11.62 -0.04 -7.23
C GLU A 118 11.85 -0.97 -8.44
N GLU A 119 13.05 -1.53 -8.62
CA GLU A 119 13.38 -2.40 -9.76
C GLU A 119 12.50 -3.66 -9.78
N SER A 120 12.37 -4.32 -8.63
CA SER A 120 11.50 -5.50 -8.47
C SER A 120 10.03 -5.16 -8.73
N VAL A 121 9.54 -4.05 -8.17
CA VAL A 121 8.16 -3.58 -8.38
C VAL A 121 7.90 -3.25 -9.86
N VAL A 122 8.83 -2.57 -10.53
CA VAL A 122 8.72 -2.24 -11.96
C VAL A 122 8.57 -3.50 -12.80
N LYS A 123 9.34 -4.55 -12.54
CA LYS A 123 9.23 -5.84 -13.24
C LYS A 123 7.85 -6.48 -13.05
N GLN A 124 7.32 -6.45 -11.83
CA GLN A 124 6.02 -7.01 -11.50
C GLN A 124 4.86 -6.22 -12.14
N TYR A 125 4.91 -4.89 -12.03
CA TYR A 125 3.92 -4.01 -12.67
C TYR A 125 3.94 -4.12 -14.19
N LYS A 126 5.14 -4.20 -14.79
CA LYS A 126 5.27 -4.44 -16.23
C LYS A 126 4.65 -5.79 -16.60
N TYR A 127 4.94 -6.85 -15.85
CA TYR A 127 4.36 -8.16 -16.11
C TYR A 127 2.82 -8.11 -16.10
N ILE A 128 2.20 -7.48 -15.09
CA ILE A 128 0.73 -7.36 -15.04
C ILE A 128 0.21 -6.55 -16.24
N ALA A 129 0.81 -5.39 -16.51
CA ALA A 129 0.42 -4.51 -17.61
C ALA A 129 0.51 -5.20 -18.98
N ASP A 130 1.55 -5.99 -19.21
CA ASP A 130 1.77 -6.72 -20.47
C ASP A 130 0.73 -7.85 -20.67
N HIS A 131 0.09 -8.33 -19.60
CA HIS A 131 -0.88 -9.43 -19.67
C HIS A 131 -2.35 -8.98 -19.64
N ILE A 132 -2.62 -7.72 -19.32
CA ILE A 132 -3.96 -7.13 -19.42
C ILE A 132 -4.14 -6.55 -20.82
N VAL A 133 -5.25 -6.87 -21.48
CA VAL A 133 -5.60 -6.27 -22.77
C VAL A 133 -6.10 -4.85 -22.51
N THR A 134 -5.25 -3.88 -22.88
CA THR A 134 -5.57 -2.44 -22.76
C THR A 134 -5.69 -1.78 -24.13
N ASN A 135 -6.58 -0.81 -24.22
CA ASN A 135 -6.69 0.14 -25.31
C ASN A 135 -6.16 1.48 -24.82
N PRO A 136 -4.98 1.95 -25.30
CA PRO A 136 -4.37 3.18 -24.80
C PRO A 136 -5.23 4.44 -24.96
N LYS A 137 -6.22 4.45 -25.86
CA LYS A 137 -7.15 5.59 -25.99
C LYS A 137 -8.18 5.63 -24.87
N THR A 138 -8.63 4.49 -24.38
CA THR A 138 -9.73 4.39 -23.39
C THR A 138 -9.29 3.91 -22.03
N ASP A 139 -8.07 3.43 -21.88
CA ASP A 139 -7.56 2.87 -20.62
C ASP A 139 -6.31 3.62 -20.16
N GLU A 140 -6.10 3.67 -18.85
CA GLU A 140 -4.86 4.17 -18.22
C GLU A 140 -4.36 3.15 -17.19
N ILE A 141 -3.05 2.99 -17.11
CA ILE A 141 -2.39 2.23 -16.04
C ILE A 141 -1.71 3.22 -15.10
N ILE A 142 -2.05 3.18 -13.82
CA ILE A 142 -1.39 3.92 -12.75
C ILE A 142 -0.52 2.94 -11.97
N ARG A 143 0.79 3.17 -11.97
CA ARG A 143 1.72 2.45 -11.09
C ARG A 143 1.90 3.26 -9.82
N PHE A 144 1.29 2.79 -8.73
CA PHE A 144 1.33 3.46 -7.45
C PHE A 144 2.43 2.89 -6.57
N TYR A 145 3.34 3.74 -6.13
CA TYR A 145 4.49 3.42 -5.31
C TYR A 145 4.38 4.18 -3.99
N TRP A 146 4.63 3.48 -2.90
CA TRP A 146 4.65 4.04 -1.56
C TRP A 146 5.92 3.61 -0.84
N ASP A 147 6.28 4.37 0.19
CA ASP A 147 7.42 4.01 1.03
C ASP A 147 7.08 2.85 1.96
N GLY A 148 7.11 1.65 1.38
CA GLY A 148 6.87 0.39 2.05
C GLY A 148 8.06 -0.13 2.85
N LEU A 149 9.14 0.64 2.99
CA LEU A 149 10.39 0.28 3.67
C LEU A 149 11.06 -1.01 3.14
N ARG A 150 12.38 -1.00 3.01
CA ARG A 150 13.17 -2.18 2.64
C ARG A 150 14.05 -2.64 3.80
N SER A 151 13.96 -3.91 4.14
CA SER A 151 14.85 -4.54 5.11
C SER A 151 16.09 -5.10 4.43
N THR A 152 17.25 -4.87 5.04
CA THR A 152 18.52 -5.49 4.68
C THR A 152 18.76 -6.80 5.45
N SER A 153 17.88 -7.17 6.39
CA SER A 153 17.99 -8.38 7.20
C SER A 153 16.64 -9.01 7.55
N PRO A 154 16.48 -10.35 7.44
CA PRO A 154 15.22 -11.04 7.74
C PRO A 154 14.84 -11.02 9.24
N PHE A 155 15.80 -10.92 10.16
CA PHE A 155 15.57 -11.09 11.62
C PHE A 155 14.95 -9.87 12.35
N ARG A 156 14.95 -8.68 11.75
CA ARG A 156 14.32 -7.47 12.34
C ARG A 156 12.95 -7.10 11.76
N SER A 157 12.43 -7.91 10.83
CA SER A 157 11.18 -7.68 10.10
C SER A 157 9.93 -7.51 10.99
N ALA A 158 9.87 -8.14 12.17
CA ALA A 158 8.69 -8.09 13.07
C ALA A 158 8.46 -6.74 13.77
N LYS A 159 9.50 -6.07 14.32
CA LYS A 159 9.33 -4.73 14.94
C LYS A 159 8.93 -3.66 13.90
N ASN A 160 9.32 -3.90 12.65
CA ASN A 160 9.18 -2.98 11.53
C ASN A 160 7.82 -3.10 10.81
N TRP A 161 7.10 -4.20 11.04
CA TRP A 161 5.74 -4.42 10.57
C TRP A 161 4.75 -3.35 11.06
N PHE A 162 4.93 -2.85 12.29
CA PHE A 162 4.08 -1.81 12.87
C PHE A 162 4.24 -0.44 12.19
N SER A 163 5.48 -0.09 11.83
CA SER A 163 5.75 1.14 11.08
C SER A 163 5.20 1.03 9.66
N ALA A 164 5.47 -0.08 8.97
CA ALA A 164 4.93 -0.35 7.63
C ALA A 164 3.39 -0.40 7.62
N ALA A 165 2.78 -0.86 8.71
CA ALA A 165 1.32 -0.85 8.87
C ALA A 165 0.74 0.55 8.78
N SER A 166 1.24 1.45 9.63
CA SER A 166 0.69 2.79 9.69
C SER A 166 1.01 3.58 8.42
N PHE A 167 2.21 3.41 7.85
CA PHE A 167 2.58 4.04 6.58
C PHE A 167 1.76 3.54 5.39
N SER A 168 1.39 2.25 5.36
CA SER A 168 0.50 1.72 4.33
C SER A 168 -0.89 2.36 4.40
N GLN A 169 -1.42 2.59 5.61
CA GLN A 169 -2.70 3.27 5.79
C GLN A 169 -2.61 4.74 5.35
N MET A 170 -1.54 5.45 5.75
CA MET A 170 -1.30 6.84 5.32
C MET A 170 -1.14 6.97 3.80
N ALA A 171 -0.39 6.07 3.16
CA ALA A 171 -0.25 6.06 1.70
C ALA A 171 -1.59 5.82 1.00
N GLY A 172 -2.47 5.01 1.60
CA GLY A 172 -3.84 4.80 1.13
C GLY A 172 -4.69 6.06 1.26
N GLU A 173 -4.77 6.62 2.45
CA GLU A 173 -5.64 7.76 2.80
C GLU A 173 -5.19 9.07 2.14
N PHE A 174 -3.89 9.36 2.14
CA PHE A 174 -3.34 10.63 1.66
C PHE A 174 -2.72 10.56 0.27
N GLY A 175 -2.47 9.36 -0.26
CA GLY A 175 -1.97 9.16 -1.63
C GLY A 175 -3.06 8.62 -2.55
N LEU A 176 -3.37 7.33 -2.42
CA LEU A 176 -4.26 6.62 -3.34
C LEU A 176 -5.69 7.17 -3.33
N ARG A 177 -6.26 7.48 -2.17
CA ARG A 177 -7.60 8.09 -2.06
C ARG A 177 -7.67 9.43 -2.79
N ARG A 178 -6.60 10.23 -2.75
CA ARG A 178 -6.55 11.52 -3.48
C ARG A 178 -6.61 11.31 -4.99
N ILE A 179 -5.97 10.25 -5.50
CA ILE A 179 -6.10 9.85 -6.91
C ILE A 179 -7.54 9.46 -7.22
N LEU A 180 -8.16 8.58 -6.41
CA LEU A 180 -9.56 8.17 -6.57
C LEU A 180 -10.54 9.35 -6.54
N ASN A 181 -10.31 10.31 -5.64
CA ASN A 181 -11.13 11.51 -5.52
C ASN A 181 -10.95 12.50 -6.69
N ASN A 182 -9.92 12.35 -7.52
CA ASN A 182 -9.67 13.18 -8.71
C ASN A 182 -10.13 12.52 -10.03
N MET A 183 -10.82 11.38 -9.95
CA MET A 183 -11.44 10.70 -11.10
C MET A 183 -12.94 10.53 -10.88
N ALA A 184 -13.69 10.57 -11.97
CA ALA A 184 -15.14 10.43 -11.96
C ALA A 184 -15.62 9.59 -13.16
N ASP A 185 -16.69 8.83 -12.92
CA ASP A 185 -17.34 7.94 -13.89
C ASP A 185 -16.36 7.00 -14.61
N LYS A 186 -15.51 6.31 -13.83
CA LYS A 186 -14.53 5.32 -14.33
C LYS A 186 -14.84 3.92 -13.82
N ASP A 187 -14.49 2.92 -14.64
CA ASP A 187 -14.23 1.56 -14.16
C ASP A 187 -12.81 1.50 -13.61
N VAL A 188 -12.67 1.29 -12.30
CA VAL A 188 -11.38 1.33 -11.61
C VAL A 188 -11.03 -0.06 -11.11
N PHE A 189 -9.89 -0.60 -11.55
CA PHE A 189 -9.39 -1.90 -11.14
C PHE A 189 -8.11 -1.70 -10.33
N ILE A 190 -8.15 -2.02 -9.03
CA ILE A 190 -6.99 -1.86 -8.15
C ILE A 190 -6.41 -3.25 -7.87
N ILE A 191 -5.22 -3.54 -8.41
CA ILE A 191 -4.52 -4.80 -8.17
C ILE A 191 -3.41 -4.55 -7.17
N SER A 192 -3.51 -5.18 -6.01
CA SER A 192 -2.57 -5.01 -4.91
C SER A 192 -1.94 -6.31 -4.45
N HIS A 193 -0.80 -6.21 -3.77
CA HIS A 193 -0.11 -7.35 -3.19
C HIS A 193 0.24 -7.12 -1.72
N SER A 194 0.12 -8.17 -0.89
CA SER A 194 0.59 -8.16 0.49
C SER A 194 0.04 -6.98 1.27
N ARG A 195 0.89 -6.15 1.87
CA ARG A 195 0.48 -4.95 2.63
C ARG A 195 -0.09 -3.83 1.75
N GLY A 196 0.07 -3.90 0.42
CA GLY A 196 -0.65 -3.06 -0.52
C GLY A 196 -2.16 -3.14 -0.33
N ALA A 197 -2.69 -4.25 0.20
CA ALA A 197 -4.10 -4.36 0.57
C ALA A 197 -4.53 -3.31 1.64
N SER A 198 -3.65 -2.95 2.58
CA SER A 198 -3.91 -1.90 3.58
C SER A 198 -3.92 -0.50 2.96
N VAL A 199 -3.08 -0.26 1.94
CA VAL A 199 -3.12 0.95 1.11
C VAL A 199 -4.47 1.05 0.40
N VAL A 200 -4.94 -0.05 -0.22
CA VAL A 200 -6.23 -0.08 -0.90
C VAL A 200 -7.38 0.13 0.08
N MET A 201 -7.40 -0.58 1.20
CA MET A 201 -8.47 -0.44 2.20
C MET A 201 -8.55 0.98 2.75
N SER A 202 -7.42 1.56 3.13
CA SER A 202 -7.38 2.94 3.62
C SER A 202 -7.69 3.96 2.52
N ALA A 203 -7.63 3.58 1.25
CA ALA A 203 -8.10 4.46 0.17
C ALA A 203 -9.62 4.44 -0.01
N ILE A 204 -10.28 3.31 0.25
CA ILE A 204 -11.72 3.12 -0.01
C ILE A 204 -12.61 3.17 1.23
N SER A 205 -12.02 3.12 2.43
CA SER A 205 -12.68 3.31 3.72
C SER A 205 -11.87 4.26 4.60
N ASN A 206 -12.47 4.71 5.70
CA ASN A 206 -11.78 5.52 6.70
C ASN A 206 -11.12 4.58 7.74
N PRO A 207 -9.78 4.49 7.79
CA PRO A 207 -9.09 3.63 8.75
C PRO A 207 -9.22 4.17 10.18
N GLU A 208 -9.23 3.27 11.17
CA GLU A 208 -9.10 3.62 12.59
C GLU A 208 -7.61 3.68 12.96
N TYR A 209 -7.14 4.86 13.36
CA TYR A 209 -5.76 5.04 13.84
C TYR A 209 -5.68 5.01 15.37
N ASN A 210 -4.61 4.44 15.89
CA ASN A 210 -4.24 4.58 17.30
C ASN A 210 -3.98 6.06 17.63
N SER A 211 -4.52 6.56 18.74
CA SER A 211 -4.30 7.94 19.21
C SER A 211 -2.82 8.34 19.28
N SER A 212 -1.92 7.43 19.68
CA SER A 212 -0.48 7.72 19.73
C SER A 212 0.14 7.86 18.34
N PHE A 213 -0.41 7.17 17.34
CA PHE A 213 -0.02 7.35 15.95
C PHE A 213 -0.58 8.65 15.39
N SER A 214 -1.85 8.97 15.66
CA SER A 214 -2.47 10.23 15.24
C SER A 214 -1.73 11.45 15.81
N ALA A 215 -1.33 11.40 17.07
CA ALA A 215 -0.51 12.43 17.70
C ALA A 215 0.86 12.56 17.01
N GLN A 216 1.55 11.45 16.73
CA GLN A 216 2.83 11.48 16.00
C GLN A 216 2.68 12.02 14.57
N ALA A 217 1.65 11.62 13.84
CA ALA A 217 1.37 12.13 12.50
C ALA A 217 1.21 13.66 12.52
N LYS A 218 0.45 14.18 13.48
CA LYS A 218 0.21 15.61 13.64
C LYS A 218 1.45 16.38 14.12
N ASP A 219 2.07 15.93 15.20
CA ASP A 219 3.10 16.69 15.90
C ASP A 219 4.48 16.56 15.26
N ILE A 220 4.80 15.36 14.74
CA ILE A 220 6.09 15.07 14.12
C ILE A 220 5.98 15.27 12.61
N HIS A 221 5.05 14.56 11.95
CA HIS A 221 4.97 14.55 10.49
C HIS A 221 4.20 15.73 9.90
N LYS A 222 3.56 16.55 10.75
CA LYS A 222 2.75 17.70 10.35
C LYS A 222 1.60 17.33 9.40
N VAL A 223 1.07 16.10 9.56
CA VAL A 223 -0.07 15.58 8.81
C VAL A 223 -1.28 15.47 9.73
N ASP A 224 -2.37 16.10 9.32
CA ASP A 224 -3.62 16.12 10.09
C ASP A 224 -4.57 15.02 9.58
N ILE A 225 -4.53 13.87 10.26
CA ILE A 225 -5.39 12.70 9.98
C ILE A 225 -6.87 13.04 10.13
N GLU A 226 -7.23 13.88 11.10
CA GLU A 226 -8.62 14.25 11.38
C GLU A 226 -9.25 15.06 10.23
N ARG A 227 -8.42 15.64 9.36
CA ARG A 227 -8.85 16.40 8.18
C ARG A 227 -8.76 15.61 6.88
N ALA A 228 -8.49 14.31 6.95
CA ALA A 228 -8.51 13.45 5.77
C ALA A 228 -9.89 13.51 5.11
N LYS A 229 -9.91 13.77 3.80
CA LYS A 229 -11.16 13.71 3.04
C LYS A 229 -11.59 12.24 2.91
N PRO A 230 -12.87 11.90 3.10
CA PRO A 230 -13.35 10.56 2.79
C PRO A 230 -13.26 10.29 1.29
N LEU A 231 -13.47 9.03 0.89
CA LEU A 231 -13.69 8.69 -0.51
C LEU A 231 -14.94 9.43 -1.00
N LEU A 232 -14.81 10.22 -2.07
CA LEU A 232 -15.89 11.02 -2.63
C LEU A 232 -16.77 10.20 -3.56
N GLU A 233 -18.07 10.48 -3.55
CA GLU A 233 -19.05 9.83 -4.40
C GLU A 233 -19.02 10.36 -5.86
N ASN A 234 -17.93 10.05 -6.59
CA ASN A 234 -17.69 10.45 -7.99
C ASN A 234 -18.21 9.49 -9.10
N LYS A 235 -19.18 8.63 -8.82
CA LYS A 235 -19.75 7.61 -9.73
C LYS A 235 -18.74 6.60 -10.30
N ASN A 236 -17.61 6.36 -9.63
CA ASN A 236 -16.68 5.30 -10.04
C ASN A 236 -17.28 3.92 -9.75
N ARG A 237 -16.79 2.89 -10.47
CA ARG A 237 -17.07 1.47 -10.23
C ARG A 237 -15.75 0.80 -9.91
N ILE A 238 -15.49 0.59 -8.62
CA ILE A 238 -14.20 0.17 -8.09
C ILE A 238 -14.24 -1.34 -7.83
N THR A 239 -13.33 -2.06 -8.47
CA THR A 239 -13.02 -3.48 -8.22
C THR A 239 -11.63 -3.59 -7.64
N CYS A 240 -11.51 -4.14 -6.45
CA CYS A 240 -10.24 -4.39 -5.78
C CYS A 240 -9.86 -5.86 -5.92
N ILE A 241 -8.64 -6.14 -6.36
CA ILE A 241 -8.05 -7.48 -6.44
C ILE A 241 -6.82 -7.48 -5.54
N MET A 242 -6.89 -8.20 -4.41
CA MET A 242 -5.85 -8.22 -3.40
C MET A 242 -5.18 -9.59 -3.36
N LEU A 243 -3.96 -9.64 -3.86
CA LEU A 243 -3.12 -10.84 -3.86
C LEU A 243 -2.35 -10.95 -2.55
N ALA A 244 -2.39 -12.13 -1.94
CA ALA A 244 -1.75 -12.44 -0.67
C ALA A 244 -1.97 -11.38 0.42
N PRO A 245 -3.21 -10.87 0.65
CA PRO A 245 -3.43 -9.68 1.47
C PRO A 245 -2.90 -9.90 2.89
N ALA A 246 -1.90 -9.10 3.26
CA ALA A 246 -1.25 -9.19 4.56
C ALA A 246 -1.90 -8.19 5.54
N ILE A 247 -3.22 -8.32 5.64
CA ILE A 247 -4.13 -7.57 6.51
C ILE A 247 -5.11 -8.55 7.18
N GLY A 248 -5.96 -8.06 8.07
CA GLY A 248 -6.99 -8.86 8.73
C GLY A 248 -8.28 -8.09 8.94
N LEU A 249 -9.20 -8.68 9.69
CA LEU A 249 -10.53 -8.11 9.94
C LEU A 249 -10.51 -6.70 10.54
N SER A 250 -9.44 -6.36 11.29
CA SER A 250 -9.30 -5.04 11.89
C SER A 250 -9.26 -3.90 10.87
N GLU A 251 -8.79 -4.13 9.65
CA GLU A 251 -8.80 -3.10 8.59
C GLU A 251 -10.20 -2.86 7.99
N PHE A 252 -11.19 -3.65 8.41
CA PHE A 252 -12.60 -3.53 8.05
C PHE A 252 -13.46 -3.12 9.22
N GLN A 253 -12.86 -2.77 10.36
CA GLN A 253 -13.57 -2.52 11.61
C GLN A 253 -13.11 -1.24 12.28
N TYR A 254 -14.02 -0.61 13.02
CA TYR A 254 -13.73 0.52 13.91
C TYR A 254 -14.34 0.27 15.29
N THR A 255 -13.83 0.96 16.31
CA THR A 255 -14.45 0.95 17.64
C THR A 255 -15.54 2.02 17.70
N ASP A 256 -16.78 1.60 17.92
CA ASP A 256 -17.85 2.53 18.25
C ASP A 256 -17.62 3.09 19.66
N THR A 257 -17.38 4.40 19.77
CA THR A 257 -17.06 5.06 21.03
C THR A 257 -18.23 5.12 22.01
N THR A 258 -19.47 5.00 21.53
CA THR A 258 -20.67 5.03 22.37
C THR A 258 -20.93 3.67 23.01
N THR A 259 -20.76 2.58 22.25
CA THR A 259 -21.03 1.22 22.74
C THR A 259 -19.79 0.44 23.15
N ASN A 260 -18.59 0.96 22.85
CA ASN A 260 -17.30 0.29 23.04
C ASN A 260 -17.23 -1.09 22.36
N THR A 261 -17.89 -1.23 21.20
CA THR A 261 -17.93 -2.47 20.41
C THR A 261 -17.29 -2.27 19.05
N LYS A 262 -16.64 -3.32 18.52
CA LYS A 262 -16.16 -3.31 17.14
C LYS A 262 -17.34 -3.40 16.16
N LYS A 263 -17.39 -2.46 15.22
CA LYS A 263 -18.35 -2.43 14.10
C LYS A 263 -17.60 -2.49 12.78
N PHE A 264 -18.26 -3.01 11.75
CA PHE A 264 -17.70 -3.03 10.40
C PHE A 264 -17.83 -1.64 9.75
N VAL A 265 -16.80 -1.23 8.99
CA VAL A 265 -16.83 0.03 8.25
C VAL A 265 -17.89 -0.01 7.15
N GLU A 266 -18.55 1.12 6.91
CA GLU A 266 -19.39 1.25 5.72
C GLU A 266 -18.50 1.53 4.50
N LEU A 267 -18.62 0.70 3.47
CA LEU A 267 -17.91 0.91 2.21
C LEU A 267 -18.78 1.75 1.27
N SER A 268 -18.14 2.68 0.57
CA SER A 268 -18.80 3.46 -0.48
C SER A 268 -19.52 2.53 -1.47
N SER A 269 -20.70 2.95 -1.92
CA SER A 269 -21.48 2.24 -2.93
C SER A 269 -20.71 2.05 -4.24
N GLN A 270 -19.64 2.80 -4.47
CA GLN A 270 -18.76 2.68 -5.63
C GLN A 270 -17.85 1.46 -5.59
N VAL A 271 -17.59 0.91 -4.41
CA VAL A 271 -16.86 -0.33 -4.27
C VAL A 271 -17.79 -1.47 -4.64
N LYS A 272 -17.63 -1.97 -5.87
CA LYS A 272 -18.52 -3.00 -6.43
C LYS A 272 -18.05 -4.40 -6.08
N LYS A 273 -16.75 -4.60 -5.94
CA LYS A 273 -16.17 -5.91 -5.67
C LYS A 273 -14.83 -5.83 -4.96
N ILE A 274 -14.60 -6.75 -4.02
CA ILE A 274 -13.32 -7.00 -3.38
C ILE A 274 -13.01 -8.49 -3.55
N HIS A 275 -12.12 -8.81 -4.48
CA HIS A 275 -11.59 -10.14 -4.68
C HIS A 275 -10.29 -10.30 -3.91
N ILE A 276 -10.17 -11.35 -3.11
CA ILE A 276 -8.94 -11.65 -2.37
C ILE A 276 -8.37 -13.01 -2.80
N THR A 277 -7.09 -13.25 -2.55
CA THR A 277 -6.56 -14.61 -2.58
C THR A 277 -6.27 -15.10 -1.17
N ILE A 278 -6.48 -16.40 -0.92
CA ILE A 278 -5.97 -17.06 0.28
C ILE A 278 -4.84 -18.02 -0.08
N ASN A 279 -3.90 -18.24 0.84
CA ASN A 279 -2.84 -19.21 0.68
C ASN A 279 -2.45 -19.81 2.04
N GLY A 280 -3.04 -20.96 2.38
CA GLY A 280 -2.76 -21.67 3.63
C GLY A 280 -1.35 -22.28 3.73
N THR A 281 -0.58 -22.27 2.63
CA THR A 281 0.82 -22.73 2.61
C THR A 281 1.85 -21.60 2.70
N ASP A 282 1.42 -20.33 2.64
CA ASP A 282 2.29 -19.18 2.74
C ASP A 282 2.75 -18.97 4.20
N LYS A 283 4.02 -19.28 4.46
CA LYS A 283 4.63 -19.15 5.80
C LYS A 283 4.79 -17.71 6.26
N MET A 284 4.83 -16.73 5.34
CA MET A 284 4.89 -15.32 5.71
C MET A 284 3.52 -14.84 6.21
N LEU A 285 2.45 -15.32 5.58
CA LEU A 285 1.08 -15.02 6.01
C LEU A 285 0.64 -15.83 7.24
N LYS A 286 1.24 -17.00 7.46
CA LYS A 286 1.08 -17.85 8.66
C LYS A 286 1.64 -17.15 9.90
N LYS A 287 0.98 -16.06 10.31
CA LYS A 287 1.28 -15.16 11.43
C LYS A 287 2.77 -14.92 11.57
N PHE A 288 3.26 -13.83 10.98
CA PHE A 288 4.62 -13.24 10.97
C PHE A 288 5.35 -13.11 12.35
N PHE A 289 5.18 -14.05 13.28
CA PHE A 289 6.13 -15.07 13.72
C PHE A 289 5.63 -15.50 15.11
N GLY A 290 5.30 -16.78 15.29
CA GLY A 290 4.45 -17.38 16.35
C GLY A 290 4.63 -16.97 17.81
N PHE A 291 5.67 -16.21 18.18
CA PHE A 291 5.90 -15.64 19.51
C PHE A 291 5.37 -14.20 19.71
N LEU A 292 5.08 -13.45 18.63
CA LEU A 292 4.57 -12.06 18.66
C LEU A 292 3.14 -11.94 18.10
N SER A 293 2.45 -13.08 17.92
CA SER A 293 1.15 -13.17 17.26
C SER A 293 0.02 -12.38 17.91
N ASN A 294 0.14 -12.05 19.20
CA ASN A 294 -0.85 -11.24 19.94
C ASN A 294 -0.52 -9.73 19.90
N LYS A 295 0.65 -9.34 19.37
CA LYS A 295 1.06 -7.94 19.27
C LYS A 295 1.00 -7.43 17.83
N LEU A 296 1.28 -8.26 16.82
CA LEU A 296 1.33 -7.85 15.41
C LEU A 296 -0.07 -7.69 14.79
N ASN A 297 -0.22 -6.72 13.87
CA ASN A 297 -1.45 -6.55 13.09
C ASN A 297 -1.79 -7.84 12.32
N PRO A 298 -3.07 -8.23 12.27
CA PRO A 298 -3.49 -9.50 11.71
C PRO A 298 -3.18 -9.58 10.20
N THR A 299 -2.73 -10.76 9.76
CA THR A 299 -2.44 -11.13 8.35
C THR A 299 -3.32 -12.29 7.90
N ASP A 300 -4.38 -12.55 8.65
CA ASP A 300 -5.20 -13.75 8.50
C ASP A 300 -6.09 -13.72 7.27
N LEU A 301 -6.38 -12.54 6.70
CA LEU A 301 -7.23 -12.45 5.51
C LEU A 301 -6.64 -13.20 4.31
N GLY A 302 -5.33 -13.09 4.09
CA GLY A 302 -4.64 -13.80 3.01
C GLY A 302 -4.28 -15.25 3.35
N TYR A 303 -4.53 -15.72 4.57
CA TYR A 303 -4.11 -17.04 5.04
C TYR A 303 -5.27 -17.98 5.35
N LYS A 304 -6.36 -17.45 5.91
CA LYS A 304 -7.47 -18.20 6.52
C LYS A 304 -8.77 -17.97 5.80
N GLU A 305 -9.42 -19.06 5.39
CA GLU A 305 -10.77 -19.00 4.82
C GLU A 305 -11.80 -18.45 5.83
N GLU A 306 -11.60 -18.67 7.13
CA GLU A 306 -12.51 -18.18 8.16
C GLU A 306 -12.58 -16.65 8.20
N SER A 307 -11.46 -15.96 7.90
CA SER A 307 -11.43 -14.49 7.84
C SER A 307 -12.23 -13.97 6.65
N PHE A 308 -12.10 -14.63 5.50
CA PHE A 308 -12.94 -14.37 4.33
C PHE A 308 -14.43 -14.57 4.65
N ASN A 309 -14.77 -15.70 5.26
CA ASN A 309 -16.16 -16.04 5.60
C ASN A 309 -16.77 -15.05 6.60
N ALA A 310 -15.98 -14.50 7.53
CA ALA A 310 -16.43 -13.43 8.42
C ALA A 310 -16.75 -12.13 7.67
N LEU A 311 -15.94 -11.75 6.68
CA LEU A 311 -16.22 -10.57 5.83
C LEU A 311 -17.43 -10.80 4.94
N LYS A 312 -17.56 -11.97 4.32
CA LYS A 312 -18.68 -12.30 3.41
C LYS A 312 -20.06 -12.22 4.08
N LYS A 313 -20.13 -12.45 5.40
CA LYS A 313 -21.36 -12.27 6.20
C LYS A 313 -21.81 -10.80 6.28
N ASN A 314 -20.87 -9.85 6.19
CA ASN A 314 -21.12 -8.42 6.32
C ASN A 314 -21.09 -7.70 4.96
N TYR A 315 -20.36 -8.25 3.98
CA TYR A 315 -20.15 -7.66 2.67
C TYR A 315 -20.41 -8.69 1.57
N THR A 316 -21.48 -8.49 0.80
CA THR A 316 -21.84 -9.39 -0.32
C THR A 316 -20.93 -9.25 -1.54
N ILE A 317 -20.11 -8.19 -1.58
CA ILE A 317 -19.20 -7.84 -2.67
C ILE A 317 -17.86 -8.60 -2.63
N PHE A 318 -17.72 -9.57 -1.72
CA PHE A 318 -16.48 -10.34 -1.54
C PHE A 318 -16.44 -11.62 -2.37
N SER A 319 -15.32 -11.84 -3.04
CA SER A 319 -14.97 -13.09 -3.72
C SER A 319 -13.54 -13.53 -3.37
N MET A 320 -13.22 -14.79 -3.62
CA MET A 320 -11.95 -15.37 -3.20
C MET A 320 -11.46 -16.45 -4.16
N THR A 321 -10.14 -16.49 -4.37
CA THR A 321 -9.44 -17.59 -5.05
C THR A 321 -8.42 -18.22 -4.12
N ASP A 322 -8.41 -19.54 -4.04
CA ASP A 322 -7.46 -20.28 -3.21
C ASP A 322 -6.15 -20.62 -3.97
N PHE A 323 -5.03 -20.19 -3.40
CA PHE A 323 -3.66 -20.43 -3.84
C PHE A 323 -2.90 -21.42 -2.93
N THR A 324 -3.59 -22.06 -1.99
CA THR A 324 -3.02 -23.10 -1.12
C THR A 324 -2.33 -24.19 -1.96
N GLY A 325 -1.11 -24.54 -1.56
CA GLY A 325 -0.17 -25.34 -2.34
C GLY A 325 1.02 -24.51 -2.86
N MET A 326 0.88 -23.19 -2.99
CA MET A 326 1.97 -22.29 -3.32
C MET A 326 2.78 -21.89 -2.07
N SER A 327 3.97 -22.47 -1.88
CA SER A 327 4.87 -22.13 -0.76
C SER A 327 5.67 -20.82 -1.00
N SER A 328 4.99 -19.69 -1.28
CA SER A 328 5.63 -18.38 -1.51
C SER A 328 4.69 -17.21 -1.18
N HIS A 329 5.30 -16.10 -0.76
CA HIS A 329 4.66 -14.79 -0.59
C HIS A 329 5.08 -13.78 -1.68
N ASP A 330 5.84 -14.22 -2.68
CA ASP A 330 6.41 -13.30 -3.67
C ASP A 330 5.35 -12.88 -4.68
N PHE A 331 5.20 -11.58 -4.90
CA PHE A 331 4.22 -11.04 -5.86
C PHE A 331 4.37 -11.68 -7.24
N SER A 332 5.61 -11.88 -7.70
CA SER A 332 5.89 -12.52 -8.98
C SER A 332 5.36 -13.95 -9.10
N ARG A 333 5.23 -14.69 -7.99
CA ARG A 333 4.69 -16.06 -8.00
C ARG A 333 3.19 -16.06 -8.18
N TYR A 334 2.47 -15.17 -7.50
CA TYR A 334 1.02 -15.02 -7.67
C TYR A 334 0.65 -14.60 -9.09
N ILE A 335 1.29 -13.56 -9.65
CA ILE A 335 0.91 -13.04 -10.98
C ILE A 335 1.25 -13.99 -12.13
N ARG A 336 2.22 -14.89 -11.94
CA ARG A 336 2.62 -15.88 -12.96
C ARG A 336 1.84 -17.19 -12.86
N ASP A 337 1.05 -17.37 -11.82
CA ASP A 337 0.19 -18.54 -11.67
C ASP A 337 -0.99 -18.47 -12.65
N PRO A 338 -1.39 -19.58 -13.30
CA PRO A 338 -2.55 -19.60 -14.18
C PRO A 338 -3.84 -19.08 -13.53
N LYS A 339 -4.01 -19.28 -12.22
CA LYS A 339 -5.17 -18.79 -11.45
C LYS A 339 -5.27 -17.26 -11.48
N PHE A 340 -4.16 -16.54 -11.62
CA PHE A 340 -4.19 -15.08 -11.73
C PHE A 340 -4.94 -14.62 -12.98
N LYS A 341 -4.64 -15.21 -14.14
CA LYS A 341 -5.35 -14.88 -15.40
C LYS A 341 -6.82 -15.28 -15.32
N GLN A 342 -7.14 -16.41 -14.69
CA GLN A 342 -8.53 -16.83 -14.47
C GLN A 342 -9.29 -15.80 -13.64
N MET A 343 -8.73 -15.41 -12.50
CA MET A 343 -9.31 -14.39 -11.62
C MET A 343 -9.53 -13.06 -12.35
N LEU A 344 -8.56 -12.59 -13.14
CA LEU A 344 -8.75 -11.37 -13.94
C LEU A 344 -9.97 -11.49 -14.88
N ARG A 345 -10.18 -12.64 -15.52
CA ARG A 345 -11.36 -12.87 -16.39
C ARG A 345 -12.67 -12.90 -15.59
N GLU A 346 -12.68 -13.49 -14.40
CA GLU A 346 -13.83 -13.49 -13.48
C GLU A 346 -14.21 -12.06 -13.05
N GLU A 347 -13.23 -11.16 -13.02
CA GLU A 347 -13.41 -9.72 -12.79
C GLU A 347 -13.69 -8.90 -14.05
N SER A 348 -14.02 -9.55 -15.17
CA SER A 348 -14.27 -8.91 -16.46
C SER A 348 -13.07 -8.11 -17.02
N ILE A 349 -11.85 -8.46 -16.59
CA ILE A 349 -10.60 -7.94 -17.14
C ILE A 349 -10.14 -8.89 -18.25
N GLN A 350 -10.05 -8.37 -19.47
CA GLN A 350 -9.51 -9.12 -20.59
C GLN A 350 -7.99 -9.31 -20.44
N VAL A 351 -7.53 -10.52 -20.71
CA VAL A 351 -6.11 -10.91 -20.59
C VAL A 351 -5.63 -11.62 -21.86
N GLN A 352 -4.34 -11.49 -22.15
CA GLN A 352 -3.67 -12.17 -23.26
C GLN A 352 -3.58 -13.69 -23.07
#